data_AF-A0AAE2SFH9-F1
#
_entry.id   AF-A0AAE2SFH9-F1
#
_cell.length_a   1.000
_cell.length_b   1.000
_cell.length_c   1.000
_cell.angle_alpha   90.00
_cell.angle_beta   90.00
_cell.angle_gamma   90.00
#
_symmetry.space_group_name_H-M   'P 1'
#
loop_
_entity.id
_entity.type
_entity.pdbx_description
1 polymer ?
#
loop_
_entity_poly.entity_id
_entity_poly.type
_entity_poly.pdbx_seq_one_letter_code
_entity_poly.pdbx_strand_id
1 'polypeptide(L)'
;MTLLVTIVHVISWIIFLGLIPLTLAALWIKNRSSVQCWVRLHRQAPRWLLVTEIPADSTQDDQDRALQTVVEQARNFEWDAACAYRRRNRQSGTWLIGLISNKEPGITEGRDAFIQIPAATVLRASGSPRDEGVTVLEKVQAWSRSKAIDLKPEVYSLRAQSFQCWEWPLASEVEPPGLAARIVEKVFELRDIAFYPLIVTPLTIAMLGTGNSWLFGIGIFTVILLSGAHKFVFLHQREDATQERHLQNY
;
A
#
# COMPACT_ATOMS: atom_id res chain seq x y z
N MET A 1 -29.26 -16.89 -40.26
CA MET A 1 -27.83 -16.96 -39.92
C MET A 1 -27.11 -15.63 -40.12
N THR A 2 -27.34 -14.92 -41.23
CA THR A 2 -26.71 -13.63 -41.56
C THR A 2 -27.00 -12.49 -40.57
N LEU A 3 -28.24 -12.34 -40.11
CA LEU A 3 -28.62 -11.27 -39.17
C LEU A 3 -27.86 -11.36 -37.83
N LEU A 4 -27.77 -12.56 -37.25
CA LEU A 4 -27.06 -12.81 -35.99
C LEU A 4 -25.58 -12.46 -36.11
N VAL A 5 -24.94 -12.88 -37.21
CA VAL A 5 -23.53 -12.59 -37.50
C VAL A 5 -23.31 -11.09 -37.62
N THR A 6 -24.15 -10.38 -38.37
CA THR A 6 -24.05 -8.92 -38.52
C THR A 6 -24.22 -8.19 -37.18
N ILE A 7 -25.18 -8.61 -36.35
CA ILE A 7 -25.39 -8.03 -35.01
C ILE A 7 -24.14 -8.22 -34.13
N VAL A 8 -23.56 -9.41 -34.11
CA VAL A 8 -22.34 -9.70 -33.34
C VAL A 8 -21.16 -8.84 -33.80
N HIS A 9 -20.99 -8.64 -35.12
CA HIS A 9 -19.92 -7.80 -35.65
C HIS A 9 -20.09 -6.34 -35.23
N VAL A 10 -21.29 -5.78 -35.38
CA VAL A 10 -21.58 -4.39 -35.02
C VAL A 10 -21.37 -4.15 -33.52
N ILE A 11 -21.89 -5.05 -32.67
CA ILE A 11 -21.70 -4.96 -31.21
C ILE A 11 -20.21 -5.08 -30.86
N SER A 12 -19.47 -5.97 -31.49
CA SER A 12 -18.03 -6.14 -31.26
C SER A 12 -17.24 -4.88 -31.62
N TRP A 13 -17.59 -4.20 -32.71
CA TRP A 13 -16.98 -2.91 -33.08
C TRP A 13 -17.31 -1.80 -32.09
N ILE A 14 -18.55 -1.72 -31.61
CA ILE A 14 -18.95 -0.73 -30.59
C ILE A 14 -18.17 -0.95 -29.30
N ILE A 15 -18.08 -2.20 -28.84
CA ILE A 15 -17.34 -2.56 -27.62
C ILE A 15 -15.84 -2.28 -27.81
N PHE A 16 -15.26 -2.68 -28.95
CA PHE A 16 -13.84 -2.45 -29.24
C PHE A 16 -13.49 -0.96 -29.24
N LEU A 17 -14.24 -0.14 -30.00
CA LEU A 17 -14.00 1.30 -30.09
C LEU A 17 -14.28 2.03 -28.77
N GLY A 18 -15.29 1.57 -28.00
CA GLY A 18 -15.59 2.13 -26.68
C GLY A 18 -14.55 1.80 -25.62
N LEU A 19 -13.93 0.62 -25.68
CA LEU A 19 -12.94 0.18 -24.70
C LEU A 19 -11.53 0.70 -24.98
N ILE A 20 -11.17 1.07 -26.22
CA ILE A 20 -9.86 1.69 -26.52
C ILE A 20 -9.57 2.93 -25.67
N PRO A 21 -10.43 3.97 -25.62
CA PRO A 21 -10.15 5.16 -24.82
C PRO A 21 -10.12 4.85 -23.33
N LEU A 22 -10.95 3.91 -22.85
CA LEU A 22 -10.92 3.44 -21.46
C LEU A 22 -9.60 2.74 -21.13
N THR A 23 -9.09 1.93 -22.06
CA THR A 23 -7.80 1.22 -21.93
C THR A 23 -6.64 2.21 -21.92
N LEU A 24 -6.64 3.20 -22.83
CA LEU A 24 -5.61 4.25 -22.88
C LEU A 24 -5.63 5.11 -21.62
N ALA A 25 -6.81 5.53 -21.15
CA ALA A 25 -6.95 6.29 -19.91
C ALA A 25 -6.42 5.49 -18.71
N ALA A 26 -6.78 4.21 -18.61
CA ALA A 26 -6.31 3.34 -17.54
C ALA A 26 -4.79 3.07 -17.61
N LEU A 27 -4.22 2.87 -18.80
CA LEU A 27 -2.77 2.73 -18.98
C LEU A 27 -2.02 4.02 -18.65
N TRP A 28 -2.57 5.18 -19.01
CA TRP A 28 -1.98 6.49 -18.68
C TRP A 28 -1.98 6.76 -17.18
N ILE A 29 -3.08 6.45 -16.49
CA ILE A 29 -3.16 6.49 -15.03
C ILE A 29 -2.19 5.47 -14.42
N LYS A 30 -2.12 4.24 -14.96
CA LYS A 30 -1.20 3.19 -14.51
C LYS A 30 0.26 3.63 -14.61
N ASN A 31 0.67 4.25 -15.71
CA ASN A 31 2.04 4.72 -15.89
C ASN A 31 2.41 5.87 -14.92
N ARG A 32 1.43 6.65 -14.47
CA ARG A 32 1.62 7.66 -13.41
C ARG A 32 1.63 7.08 -11.99
N SER A 33 1.12 5.87 -11.82
CA SER A 33 0.99 5.17 -10.53
C SER A 33 1.80 3.88 -10.46
N SER A 34 2.75 3.69 -11.38
CA SER A 34 3.81 2.67 -11.29
C SER A 34 4.69 2.86 -10.05
N VAL A 35 4.49 3.95 -9.32
CA VAL A 35 5.05 4.21 -8.02
C VAL A 35 4.64 3.10 -7.06
N GLN A 36 5.59 2.21 -6.80
CA GLN A 36 5.56 1.07 -5.88
C GLN A 36 5.34 1.46 -4.39
N CYS A 37 4.87 2.69 -4.12
CA CYS A 37 4.69 3.30 -2.82
C CYS A 37 3.43 4.20 -2.79
N TRP A 38 2.39 3.75 -2.11
CA TRP A 38 1.10 4.41 -1.97
C TRP A 38 1.11 5.35 -0.78
N VAL A 39 0.82 6.64 -0.98
CA VAL A 39 0.76 7.65 0.10
C VAL A 39 -0.69 8.06 0.33
N ARG A 40 -1.21 7.88 1.55
CA ARG A 40 -2.60 8.20 1.92
C ARG A 40 -2.76 8.62 3.38
N LEU A 41 -3.81 9.38 3.68
CA LEU A 41 -4.21 9.66 5.06
C LEU A 41 -4.91 8.44 5.67
N HIS A 42 -4.52 8.06 6.88
CA HIS A 42 -5.07 6.91 7.57
C HIS A 42 -5.39 7.26 9.03
N ARG A 43 -6.59 6.90 9.48
CA ARG A 43 -6.99 7.06 10.88
C ARG A 43 -6.60 5.81 11.66
N GLN A 44 -5.74 5.98 12.65
CA GLN A 44 -5.33 4.89 13.53
C GLN A 44 -6.20 4.83 14.77
N ALA A 45 -6.46 3.60 15.23
CA ALA A 45 -7.02 3.36 16.55
C ALA A 45 -5.96 3.67 17.64
N PRO A 46 -6.35 3.75 18.92
CA PRO A 46 -5.38 3.82 20.01
C PRO A 46 -4.41 2.64 19.96
N ARG A 47 -3.14 2.88 20.25
CA ARG A 47 -2.07 1.88 20.20
C ARG A 47 -1.29 1.83 21.49
N TRP A 48 -0.59 0.73 21.69
CA TRP A 48 0.29 0.51 22.81
C TRP A 48 1.71 0.33 22.30
N LEU A 49 2.66 0.93 23.01
CA LEU A 49 4.04 1.02 22.59
C LEU A 49 4.94 0.55 23.73
N LEU A 50 5.73 -0.49 23.48
CA LEU A 50 6.80 -0.95 24.36
C LEU A 50 8.12 -0.36 23.86
N VAL A 51 8.79 0.49 24.63
CA VAL A 51 10.05 1.13 24.20
C VAL A 51 11.20 0.94 25.17
N THR A 52 12.40 1.03 24.62
CA THR A 52 13.64 1.27 25.33
C THR A 52 14.34 2.49 24.73
N GLU A 53 15.03 3.26 25.58
CA GLU A 53 15.85 4.38 25.13
C GLU A 53 17.31 3.94 25.04
N ILE A 54 17.98 4.31 23.95
CA ILE A 54 19.41 4.08 23.75
C ILE A 54 20.15 5.38 23.37
N PRO A 55 21.48 5.46 23.58
CA PRO A 55 22.27 6.67 23.34
C PRO A 55 22.21 7.21 21.90
N ALA A 56 22.48 8.50 21.73
CA ALA A 56 22.34 9.21 20.45
C ALA A 56 23.35 8.78 19.37
N ASP A 57 24.50 8.26 19.81
CA ASP A 57 25.65 7.77 19.05
C ASP A 57 25.58 6.27 18.72
N SER A 58 24.49 5.60 19.13
CA SER A 58 24.25 4.17 18.86
C SER A 58 24.28 3.86 17.36
N THR A 59 25.06 2.84 16.99
CA THR A 59 25.12 2.35 15.61
C THR A 59 23.83 1.62 15.23
N GLN A 60 23.69 1.26 13.95
CA GLN A 60 22.54 0.49 13.50
C GLN A 60 22.50 -0.92 14.13
N ASP A 61 23.66 -1.52 14.40
CA ASP A 61 23.75 -2.80 15.09
C ASP A 61 23.29 -2.70 16.55
N ASP A 62 23.58 -1.58 17.22
CA ASP A 62 23.11 -1.32 18.59
C ASP A 62 21.59 -1.13 18.63
N GLN A 63 21.03 -0.46 17.63
CA GLN A 63 19.57 -0.31 17.46
C GLN A 63 18.90 -1.67 17.23
N ASP A 64 19.50 -2.54 16.41
CA ASP A 64 18.98 -3.87 16.12
C ASP A 64 19.05 -4.78 17.36
N ARG A 65 20.13 -4.71 18.16
CA ARG A 65 20.22 -5.39 19.45
C ARG A 65 19.17 -4.89 20.45
N ALA A 66 18.99 -3.58 20.55
CA ALA A 66 17.95 -2.99 21.41
C ALA A 66 16.56 -3.48 21.01
N LEU A 67 16.28 -3.57 19.70
CA LEU A 67 15.03 -4.11 19.19
C LEU A 67 14.86 -5.60 19.56
N GLN A 68 15.91 -6.42 19.46
CA GLN A 68 15.85 -7.83 19.87
C GLN A 68 15.50 -7.97 21.36
N THR A 69 16.11 -7.14 22.23
CA THR A 69 15.76 -7.11 23.66
C THR A 69 14.30 -6.77 23.89
N VAL A 70 13.76 -5.79 23.15
CA VAL A 70 12.33 -5.43 23.26
C VAL A 70 11.42 -6.55 22.74
N VAL A 71 11.84 -7.28 21.69
CA VAL A 71 11.13 -8.47 21.20
C VAL A 71 11.09 -9.58 22.24
N GLU A 72 12.20 -9.85 22.91
CA GLU A 72 12.24 -10.81 24.02
C GLU A 72 11.32 -10.40 25.17
N GLN A 73 11.32 -9.12 25.53
CA GLN A 73 10.41 -8.57 26.52
C GLN A 73 8.94 -8.75 26.10
N ALA A 74 8.57 -8.38 24.88
CA ALA A 74 7.21 -8.55 24.37
C ALA A 74 6.76 -10.02 24.41
N ARG A 75 7.63 -10.96 24.04
CA ARG A 75 7.35 -12.40 24.15
C ARG A 75 7.11 -12.84 25.59
N ASN A 76 7.92 -12.36 26.53
CA ASN A 76 7.75 -12.67 27.96
C ASN A 76 6.43 -12.15 28.52
N PHE A 77 5.88 -11.07 27.95
CA PHE A 77 4.56 -10.53 28.30
C PHE A 77 3.40 -11.18 27.54
N GLU A 78 3.67 -12.19 26.71
CA GLU A 78 2.70 -12.76 25.76
C GLU A 78 2.01 -11.66 24.92
N TRP A 79 2.72 -10.55 24.69
CA TRP A 79 2.19 -9.41 23.97
C TRP A 79 2.51 -9.56 22.48
N ASP A 80 1.46 -9.78 21.70
CA ASP A 80 1.50 -9.77 20.24
C ASP A 80 1.82 -8.35 19.73
N ALA A 81 3.10 -8.04 19.73
CA ALA A 81 3.64 -6.85 19.10
C ALA A 81 3.52 -6.95 17.57
N ALA A 82 3.02 -5.88 16.96
CA ALA A 82 2.81 -5.82 15.52
C ALA A 82 4.10 -5.51 14.78
N CYS A 83 4.85 -4.52 15.26
CA CYS A 83 5.81 -3.81 14.44
C CYS A 83 6.91 -3.14 15.25
N ALA A 84 8.07 -2.95 14.63
CA ALA A 84 9.18 -2.19 15.20
C ALA A 84 8.88 -0.69 15.24
N TYR A 85 9.32 -0.04 16.31
CA TYR A 85 9.28 1.39 16.52
C TYR A 85 10.70 1.92 16.61
N ARG A 86 11.01 3.00 15.89
CA ARG A 86 12.30 3.69 15.97
C ARG A 86 12.07 5.19 15.85
N ARG A 87 12.52 5.97 16.84
CA ARG A 87 12.42 7.43 16.84
C ARG A 87 13.67 8.03 17.45
N ARG A 88 14.21 9.09 16.85
CA ARG A 88 15.22 9.91 17.53
C ARG A 88 14.54 11.05 18.27
N ASN A 89 14.74 11.13 19.57
CA ASN A 89 14.31 12.26 20.38
C ASN A 89 15.18 13.47 19.99
N ARG A 90 14.54 14.57 19.55
CA ARG A 90 15.26 15.78 19.11
C ARG A 90 15.85 16.60 20.27
N GLN A 91 15.28 16.48 21.48
CA GLN A 91 15.74 17.24 22.64
C GLN A 91 16.94 16.58 23.32
N SER A 92 16.88 15.26 23.51
CA SER A 92 17.95 14.48 24.15
C SER A 92 18.93 13.86 23.16
N GLY A 93 18.59 13.80 21.87
CA GLY A 93 19.34 13.09 20.84
C GLY A 93 19.20 11.57 20.88
N THR A 94 18.62 11.01 21.96
CA THR A 94 18.50 9.56 22.21
C THR A 94 17.60 8.88 21.19
N TRP A 95 17.84 7.59 20.96
CA TRP A 95 16.98 6.76 20.15
C TRP A 95 15.98 6.02 21.02
N LEU A 96 14.70 6.15 20.70
CA LEU A 96 13.62 5.33 21.22
C LEU A 96 13.43 4.17 20.25
N ILE A 97 13.74 2.96 20.70
CA ILE A 97 13.58 1.73 19.93
C ILE A 97 12.54 0.87 20.63
N GLY A 98 11.60 0.29 19.90
CA GLY A 98 10.50 -0.40 20.54
C GLY A 98 9.65 -1.27 19.63
N LEU A 99 8.50 -1.65 20.15
CA LEU A 99 7.44 -2.37 19.46
C LEU A 99 6.11 -1.66 19.67
N ILE A 100 5.29 -1.60 18.62
CA ILE A 100 3.94 -1.03 18.65
C ILE A 100 2.90 -2.12 18.36
N SER A 101 1.71 -2.03 18.96
CA SER A 101 0.57 -2.90 18.67
C SER A 101 -0.74 -2.16 18.88
N ASN A 102 -1.77 -2.51 18.10
CA ASN A 102 -3.14 -2.08 18.37
C ASN A 102 -3.78 -2.85 19.56
N LYS A 103 -3.14 -3.93 20.04
CA LYS A 103 -3.64 -4.72 21.18
C LYS A 103 -3.15 -4.16 22.51
N GLU A 104 -4.07 -4.02 23.46
CA GLU A 104 -3.75 -3.69 24.85
C GLU A 104 -2.95 -4.82 25.49
N PRO A 105 -1.86 -4.51 26.23
CA PRO A 105 -1.13 -5.52 26.98
C PRO A 105 -2.01 -6.10 28.10
N GLY A 106 -2.04 -7.43 28.22
CA GLY A 106 -2.88 -8.13 29.20
C GLY A 106 -2.42 -7.96 30.66
N ILE A 107 -1.20 -7.48 30.89
CA ILE A 107 -0.63 -7.22 32.22
C ILE A 107 -0.07 -5.79 32.23
N THR A 108 -0.71 -4.90 32.98
CA THR A 108 -0.33 -3.48 33.13
C THR A 108 0.24 -3.15 34.52
N GLU A 109 0.19 -4.10 35.48
CA GLU A 109 0.68 -3.85 36.84
C GLU A 109 2.21 -3.92 36.91
N GLY A 110 2.82 -2.74 37.10
CA GLY A 110 4.17 -2.62 37.63
C GLY A 110 5.29 -2.23 36.66
N ARG A 111 5.03 -1.80 35.41
CA ARG A 111 6.12 -1.41 34.51
C ARG A 111 5.80 -0.19 33.63
N ASP A 112 6.59 0.87 33.81
CA ASP A 112 6.68 2.10 33.02
C ASP A 112 7.07 1.90 31.53
N ALA A 113 7.00 0.68 31.00
CA ALA A 113 7.53 0.34 29.69
C ALA A 113 6.48 0.47 28.56
N PHE A 114 5.19 0.45 28.90
CA PHE A 114 4.09 0.56 27.94
C PHE A 114 3.52 1.98 27.91
N ILE A 115 3.60 2.63 26.76
CA ILE A 115 3.06 3.96 26.50
C ILE A 115 1.82 3.81 25.62
N GLN A 116 0.70 4.39 26.05
CA GLN A 116 -0.49 4.48 25.21
C GLN A 116 -0.34 5.65 24.22
N ILE A 117 -0.50 5.35 22.93
CA ILE A 117 -0.56 6.34 21.86
C ILE A 117 -2.04 6.57 21.54
N PRO A 118 -2.55 7.81 21.64
CA PRO A 118 -3.94 8.10 21.33
C PRO A 118 -4.23 7.89 19.84
N ALA A 119 -5.50 7.66 19.52
CA ALA A 119 -5.96 7.61 18.13
C ALA A 119 -5.60 8.90 17.40
N ALA A 120 -4.96 8.78 16.23
CA ALA A 120 -4.52 9.93 15.45
C ALA A 120 -4.68 9.65 13.94
N THR A 121 -4.84 10.72 13.16
CA THR A 121 -4.67 10.64 11.71
C THR A 121 -3.18 10.73 11.40
N VAL A 122 -2.69 9.80 10.59
CA VAL A 122 -1.30 9.77 10.10
C VAL A 122 -1.29 9.80 8.57
N LEU A 123 -0.24 10.37 8.00
CA LEU A 123 0.10 10.15 6.61
C LEU A 123 0.86 8.83 6.50
N ARG A 124 0.29 7.85 5.81
CA ARG A 124 0.87 6.53 5.63
C ARG A 124 1.39 6.38 4.20
N ALA A 125 2.66 5.99 4.04
CA ALA A 125 3.23 5.50 2.81
C ALA A 125 3.34 3.97 2.88
N SER A 126 2.95 3.22 1.87
CA SER A 126 2.98 1.74 1.90
C SER A 126 3.42 1.19 0.56
N GLY A 127 4.39 0.29 0.53
CA GLY A 127 4.99 -0.16 -0.71
C GLY A 127 6.10 -1.19 -0.57
N SER A 128 6.50 -1.76 -1.70
CA SER A 128 7.71 -2.59 -1.78
C SER A 128 8.94 -1.68 -1.87
N PRO A 129 9.95 -1.84 -1.01
CA PRO A 129 11.23 -1.13 -1.13
C PRO A 129 11.99 -1.71 -2.32
N ARG A 130 11.65 -1.26 -3.54
CA ARG A 130 12.44 -1.51 -4.74
C ARG A 130 13.01 -0.16 -5.18
N ASP A 131 14.31 -0.15 -5.45
CA ASP A 131 15.06 1.04 -5.85
C ASP A 131 14.48 1.65 -7.12
N GLU A 132 13.63 2.66 -6.95
CA GLU A 132 13.31 3.63 -7.98
C GLU A 132 13.93 4.96 -7.55
N GLY A 133 14.45 5.73 -8.50
CA GLY A 133 15.24 6.96 -8.26
C GLY A 133 14.53 8.12 -7.54
N VAL A 134 13.36 7.88 -6.91
CA VAL A 134 12.67 8.80 -6.01
C VAL A 134 12.41 8.08 -4.68
N THR A 135 12.98 8.60 -3.60
CA THR A 135 12.87 8.00 -2.27
C THR A 135 11.43 8.11 -1.72
N VAL A 136 11.02 7.20 -0.84
CA VAL A 136 9.71 7.24 -0.18
C VAL A 136 9.48 8.58 0.52
N LEU A 137 10.54 9.14 1.12
CA LEU A 137 10.51 10.44 1.77
C LEU A 137 10.16 11.57 0.80
N GLU A 138 10.75 11.59 -0.40
CA GLU A 138 10.46 12.59 -1.43
C GLU A 138 9.01 12.51 -1.90
N LYS A 139 8.47 11.30 -2.09
CA LYS A 139 7.06 11.08 -2.44
C LYS A 139 6.12 11.61 -1.36
N VAL A 140 6.45 11.33 -0.10
CA VAL A 140 5.68 11.80 1.07
C VAL A 140 5.74 13.33 1.18
N GLN A 141 6.90 13.94 1.01
CA GLN A 141 7.06 15.38 1.03
C GLN A 141 6.33 16.07 -0.13
N ALA A 142 6.42 15.52 -1.34
CA ALA A 142 5.70 16.04 -2.50
C ALA A 142 4.18 15.97 -2.30
N TRP A 143 3.68 14.85 -1.76
CA TRP A 143 2.27 14.68 -1.45
C TRP A 143 1.81 15.66 -0.35
N SER A 144 2.53 15.74 0.76
CA SER A 144 2.24 16.65 1.88
C SER A 144 2.21 18.11 1.43
N ARG A 145 3.20 18.55 0.63
CA ARG A 145 3.24 19.89 0.03
C ARG A 145 2.06 20.14 -0.89
N SER A 146 1.70 19.18 -1.75
CA SER A 146 0.56 19.32 -2.67
C SER A 146 -0.79 19.47 -1.96
N LYS A 147 -0.88 18.99 -0.72
CA LYS A 147 -2.09 19.04 0.11
C LYS A 147 -2.02 20.09 1.22
N ALA A 148 -0.92 20.85 1.32
CA ALA A 148 -0.67 21.81 2.40
C ALA A 148 -0.82 21.18 3.81
N ILE A 149 -0.32 19.95 3.98
CA ILE A 149 -0.40 19.22 5.24
C ILE A 149 0.97 19.20 5.90
N ASP A 150 1.06 19.73 7.11
CA ASP A 150 2.29 19.70 7.90
C ASP A 150 2.46 18.35 8.60
N LEU A 151 3.64 17.76 8.42
CA LEU A 151 4.00 16.50 9.05
C LEU A 151 4.83 16.77 10.30
N LYS A 152 4.54 16.03 11.38
CA LYS A 152 5.46 15.95 12.50
C LYS A 152 6.75 15.29 12.03
N PRO A 153 7.88 15.58 12.70
CA PRO A 153 9.17 14.99 12.33
C PRO A 153 9.29 13.50 12.65
N GLU A 154 8.28 12.92 13.30
CA GLU A 154 8.24 11.52 13.70
C GLU A 154 7.90 10.65 12.49
N VAL A 155 8.58 9.50 12.38
CA VAL A 155 8.31 8.51 11.34
C VAL A 155 8.20 7.16 12.02
N TYR A 156 7.06 6.49 11.84
CA TYR A 156 6.88 5.10 12.24
C TYR A 156 7.16 4.23 11.01
N SER A 157 7.88 3.11 11.16
CA SER A 157 8.12 2.18 10.05
C SER A 157 7.67 0.79 10.42
N LEU A 158 6.69 0.28 9.68
CA LEU A 158 6.14 -1.06 9.80
C LEU A 158 6.74 -1.91 8.66
N ARG A 159 7.42 -3.02 8.98
CA ARG A 159 8.06 -3.87 7.97
C ARG A 159 7.53 -5.29 8.05
N ALA A 160 6.99 -5.77 6.93
CA ALA A 160 6.75 -7.18 6.64
C ALA A 160 7.75 -7.64 5.55
N GLN A 161 7.93 -8.97 5.41
CA GLN A 161 8.98 -9.62 4.59
C GLN A 161 9.34 -8.90 3.27
N SER A 162 8.35 -8.54 2.45
CA SER A 162 8.52 -7.85 1.16
C SER A 162 7.85 -6.46 1.10
N PHE A 163 7.20 -6.02 2.18
CA PHE A 163 6.35 -4.84 2.20
C PHE A 163 6.71 -3.93 3.36
N GLN A 164 6.96 -2.66 3.08
CA GLN A 164 7.26 -1.65 4.07
C GLN A 164 6.17 -0.58 4.07
N CYS A 165 5.83 -0.15 5.27
CA CYS A 165 4.90 0.93 5.51
C CYS A 165 5.59 1.95 6.40
N TRP A 166 5.42 3.22 6.10
CA TRP A 166 5.91 4.33 6.88
C TRP A 166 4.76 5.24 7.24
N GLU A 167 4.77 5.81 8.42
CA GLU A 167 3.69 6.63 8.92
C GLU A 167 4.26 7.90 9.53
N TRP A 168 3.70 9.04 9.16
CA TRP A 168 4.05 10.35 9.71
C TRP A 168 2.81 10.89 10.42
N PRO A 169 2.86 11.14 11.73
CA PRO A 169 1.76 11.81 12.40
C PRO A 169 1.66 13.25 11.90
N LEU A 170 0.43 13.76 11.82
CA LEU A 170 0.19 15.12 11.33
C LEU A 170 0.45 16.14 12.44
N ALA A 171 0.93 17.34 12.08
CA ALA A 171 1.09 18.44 13.02
C ALA A 171 -0.25 19.09 13.37
N SER A 172 -1.19 19.09 12.43
CA SER A 172 -2.58 19.52 12.60
C SER A 172 -3.53 18.36 12.28
N GLU A 173 -4.67 18.31 12.98
CA GLU A 173 -5.70 17.33 12.63
C GLU A 173 -6.30 17.69 11.27
N VAL A 174 -6.24 16.72 10.36
CA VAL A 174 -6.89 16.79 9.06
C VAL A 174 -7.95 15.70 9.05
N GLU A 175 -9.15 16.04 8.59
CA GLU A 175 -10.20 15.05 8.41
C GLU A 175 -9.72 13.99 7.40
N PRO A 176 -9.83 12.70 7.74
CA PRO A 176 -9.46 11.65 6.81
C PRO A 176 -10.40 11.68 5.60
N PRO A 177 -9.95 11.19 4.42
CA PRO A 177 -10.78 11.10 3.24
C PRO A 177 -12.09 10.37 3.56
N GLY A 178 -13.20 11.00 3.19
CA GLY A 178 -14.54 10.46 3.35
C GLY A 178 -14.74 9.14 2.61
N LEU A 179 -15.86 8.47 2.87
CA LEU A 179 -16.15 7.13 2.35
C LEU A 179 -16.05 7.06 0.81
N ALA A 180 -16.49 8.10 0.11
CA ALA A 180 -16.38 8.20 -1.35
C ALA A 180 -14.91 8.26 -1.83
N ALA A 181 -14.06 9.06 -1.17
CA ALA A 181 -12.63 9.13 -1.49
C ALA A 181 -11.93 7.79 -1.21
N ARG A 182 -12.31 7.08 -0.14
CA ARG A 182 -11.82 5.72 0.15
C ARG A 182 -12.27 4.70 -0.88
N ILE A 183 -13.49 4.80 -1.40
CA ILE A 183 -13.96 3.92 -2.49
C ILE A 183 -13.14 4.19 -3.75
N VAL A 184 -12.90 5.46 -4.09
CA VAL A 184 -12.07 5.83 -5.24
C VAL A 184 -10.65 5.29 -5.08
N GLU A 185 -10.04 5.44 -3.91
CA GLU A 185 -8.74 4.82 -3.59
C GLU A 185 -8.77 3.29 -3.71
N LYS A 186 -9.82 2.62 -3.20
CA LYS A 186 -9.99 1.17 -3.34
C LYS A 186 -10.16 0.73 -4.78
N VAL A 187 -10.84 1.52 -5.61
CA VAL A 187 -10.96 1.28 -7.04
C VAL A 187 -9.61 1.46 -7.73
N PHE A 188 -8.79 2.43 -7.31
CA PHE A 188 -7.41 2.57 -7.79
C PHE A 188 -6.49 1.42 -7.34
N GLU A 189 -6.61 0.94 -6.09
CA GLU A 189 -5.88 -0.23 -5.58
C GLU A 189 -6.29 -1.51 -6.34
N LEU A 190 -7.60 -1.71 -6.52
CA LEU A 190 -8.15 -2.84 -7.27
C LEU A 190 -7.94 -2.70 -8.78
N ARG A 191 -7.57 -1.51 -9.28
CA ARG A 191 -7.35 -1.29 -10.72
C ARG A 191 -6.37 -2.31 -11.26
N ASP A 192 -5.25 -2.57 -10.61
CA ASP A 192 -4.27 -3.47 -11.21
C ASP A 192 -4.73 -4.94 -11.22
N ILE A 193 -5.62 -5.31 -10.30
CA ILE A 193 -6.26 -6.63 -10.18
C ILE A 193 -7.44 -6.77 -11.15
N ALA A 194 -8.23 -5.71 -11.33
CA ALA A 194 -9.50 -5.70 -12.05
C ALA A 194 -9.39 -5.16 -13.48
N PHE A 195 -8.37 -4.37 -13.81
CA PHE A 195 -8.13 -3.79 -15.14
C PHE A 195 -8.01 -4.88 -16.20
N TYR A 196 -7.20 -5.90 -15.92
CA TYR A 196 -6.99 -6.94 -16.89
C TYR A 196 -8.24 -7.82 -17.15
N PRO A 197 -8.98 -8.30 -16.13
CA PRO A 197 -10.21 -9.05 -16.37
C PRO A 197 -11.39 -8.19 -16.86
N LEU A 198 -11.52 -6.92 -16.45
CA LEU A 198 -12.68 -6.08 -16.80
C LEU A 198 -12.51 -5.22 -18.05
N ILE A 199 -11.28 -4.89 -18.44
CA ILE A 199 -11.03 -4.02 -19.61
C ILE A 199 -10.32 -4.79 -20.70
N VAL A 200 -9.22 -5.47 -20.37
CA VAL A 200 -8.41 -6.15 -21.38
C VAL A 200 -9.09 -7.42 -21.92
N THR A 201 -9.77 -8.19 -21.06
CA THR A 201 -10.47 -9.41 -21.49
C THR A 201 -11.66 -9.11 -22.42
N PRO A 202 -12.57 -8.17 -22.11
CA PRO A 202 -13.66 -7.82 -23.03
C PRO A 202 -13.17 -7.16 -24.31
N LEU A 203 -12.11 -6.35 -24.25
CA LEU A 203 -11.47 -5.78 -25.44
C LEU A 203 -10.95 -6.89 -26.36
N THR A 204 -10.29 -7.90 -25.79
CA THR A 204 -9.75 -9.02 -26.55
C THR A 204 -10.86 -9.88 -27.17
N ILE A 205 -11.93 -10.14 -26.44
CA ILE A 205 -13.12 -10.85 -26.97
C ILE A 205 -13.77 -10.03 -28.10
N ALA A 206 -13.90 -8.71 -27.93
CA ALA A 206 -14.43 -7.82 -28.95
C ALA A 206 -13.56 -7.83 -30.22
N MET A 207 -12.23 -7.86 -30.09
CA MET A 207 -11.30 -8.00 -31.23
C MET A 207 -11.57 -9.26 -32.04
N LEU A 208 -11.80 -10.39 -31.38
CA LEU A 208 -12.12 -11.67 -32.04
C LEU A 208 -13.48 -11.60 -32.78
N GLY A 209 -14.44 -10.86 -32.25
CA GLY A 209 -15.79 -10.70 -32.83
C GLY A 209 -15.92 -9.65 -33.94
N THR A 210 -14.87 -8.86 -34.22
CA THR A 210 -14.90 -7.81 -35.27
C THR A 210 -14.94 -8.34 -36.71
N GLY A 211 -14.59 -9.62 -36.92
CA GLY A 211 -14.48 -10.23 -38.24
C GLY A 211 -13.22 -9.83 -39.03
N ASN A 212 -12.34 -9.02 -38.44
CA ASN A 212 -11.08 -8.62 -39.08
C ASN A 212 -9.96 -9.60 -38.72
N SER A 213 -9.32 -10.21 -39.72
CA SER A 213 -8.29 -11.26 -39.53
C SER A 213 -7.06 -10.77 -38.75
N TRP A 214 -6.68 -9.50 -38.90
CA TRP A 214 -5.57 -8.92 -38.16
C TRP A 214 -5.93 -8.71 -36.69
N LEU A 215 -7.11 -8.15 -36.40
CA LEU A 215 -7.59 -7.98 -35.02
C LEU A 215 -7.81 -9.33 -34.34
N PHE A 216 -8.26 -10.33 -35.08
CA PHE A 216 -8.39 -11.70 -34.58
C PHE A 216 -7.04 -12.29 -34.16
N GLY A 217 -6.01 -12.18 -35.01
CA GLY A 217 -4.65 -12.64 -34.69
C GLY A 217 -4.05 -11.93 -33.48
N ILE A 218 -4.19 -10.60 -33.40
CA ILE A 218 -3.74 -9.80 -32.25
C ILE A 218 -4.52 -10.21 -30.99
N GLY A 219 -5.82 -10.46 -31.10
CA GLY A 219 -6.67 -10.90 -30.01
C GLY A 219 -6.17 -12.21 -29.40
N ILE A 220 -5.93 -13.24 -30.23
CA ILE A 220 -5.38 -14.54 -29.77
C ILE A 220 -4.03 -14.36 -29.09
N PHE A 221 -3.11 -13.62 -29.70
CA PHE A 221 -1.80 -13.37 -29.14
C PHE A 221 -1.88 -12.66 -27.78
N THR A 222 -2.81 -11.71 -27.67
CA THR A 222 -3.10 -10.98 -26.44
C THR A 222 -3.63 -11.90 -25.35
N VAL A 223 -4.56 -12.83 -25.65
CA VAL A 223 -5.01 -13.85 -24.67
C VAL A 223 -3.84 -14.68 -24.15
N ILE A 224 -2.96 -15.14 -25.04
CA ILE A 224 -1.83 -16.00 -24.68
C ILE A 224 -0.88 -15.25 -23.73
N LEU A 225 -0.45 -14.04 -24.10
CA LEU A 225 0.41 -13.20 -23.27
C LEU A 225 -0.23 -12.87 -21.92
N LEU A 226 -1.52 -12.55 -21.93
CA LEU A 226 -2.26 -12.20 -20.73
C LEU A 226 -2.42 -13.39 -19.79
N SER A 227 -2.60 -14.62 -20.28
CA SER A 227 -2.76 -15.80 -19.42
C SER A 227 -1.53 -16.04 -18.52
N GLY A 228 -0.33 -15.80 -19.04
CA GLY A 228 0.93 -15.88 -18.27
C GLY A 228 1.12 -14.68 -17.35
N ALA A 229 0.91 -13.47 -17.87
CA ALA A 229 1.11 -12.23 -17.12
C ALA A 229 0.11 -12.04 -15.97
N HIS A 230 -1.16 -12.42 -16.17
CA HIS A 230 -2.19 -12.33 -15.12
C HIS A 230 -1.84 -13.19 -13.92
N LYS A 231 -1.42 -14.44 -14.14
CA LYS A 231 -1.10 -15.34 -13.04
C LYS A 231 0.04 -14.78 -12.18
N PHE A 232 1.05 -14.19 -12.81
CA PHE A 232 2.19 -13.61 -12.10
C PHE A 232 1.82 -12.33 -11.32
N VAL A 233 1.15 -11.38 -11.98
CA VAL A 233 0.75 -10.10 -11.38
C VAL A 233 -0.27 -10.30 -10.26
N PHE A 234 -1.27 -11.17 -10.47
CA PHE A 234 -2.33 -11.40 -9.49
C PHE A 234 -1.80 -12.07 -8.22
N LEU A 235 -0.82 -12.97 -8.33
CA LEU A 235 -0.21 -13.61 -7.16
C LEU A 235 0.60 -12.61 -6.33
N HIS A 236 1.47 -11.82 -6.96
CA HIS A 236 2.32 -10.87 -6.23
C HIS A 236 1.50 -9.70 -5.64
N GLN A 237 0.53 -9.17 -6.39
CA GLN A 237 -0.31 -8.06 -5.89
C GLN A 237 -1.27 -8.50 -4.78
N ARG A 238 -1.76 -9.75 -4.84
CA ARG A 238 -2.57 -10.31 -3.75
C ARG A 238 -1.73 -10.52 -2.50
N GLU A 239 -0.48 -10.96 -2.64
CA GLU A 239 0.45 -11.06 -1.50
C GLU A 239 0.70 -9.69 -0.88
N ASP A 240 0.99 -8.65 -1.68
CA ASP A 240 1.20 -7.28 -1.17
C ASP A 240 -0.05 -6.73 -0.45
N ALA A 241 -1.24 -6.88 -1.04
CA ALA A 241 -2.49 -6.42 -0.42
C ALA A 241 -2.86 -7.21 0.85
N THR A 242 -2.50 -8.50 0.90
CA THR A 242 -2.71 -9.34 2.09
C THR A 242 -1.72 -8.99 3.19
N GLN A 243 -0.46 -8.72 2.85
CA GLN A 243 0.57 -8.21 3.77
C GLN A 243 0.20 -6.82 4.29
N GLU A 244 -0.33 -5.95 3.45
CA GLU A 244 -0.81 -4.62 3.87
C GLU A 244 -2.00 -4.73 4.84
N ARG A 245 -2.97 -5.61 4.56
CA ARG A 245 -4.08 -5.88 5.50
C ARG A 245 -3.59 -6.50 6.79
N HIS A 246 -2.59 -7.38 6.72
CA HIS A 246 -1.93 -7.91 7.90
C HIS A 246 -1.31 -6.76 8.71
N LEU A 247 -0.55 -5.85 8.09
CA LEU A 247 0.00 -4.67 8.76
C LEU A 247 -1.07 -3.65 9.22
N GLN A 248 -2.30 -3.73 8.72
CA GLN A 248 -3.43 -2.87 9.18
C GLN A 248 -4.13 -3.42 10.41
N ASN A 249 -4.18 -4.75 10.55
CA ASN A 249 -4.90 -5.43 11.63
C ASN A 249 -4.06 -5.64 12.90
N TYR A 250 -2.76 -5.36 12.82
CA TYR A 250 -1.82 -5.38 13.94
C TYR A 250 -1.39 -3.94 14.27
#